data_AF-A0A2P2MLN6-F1
#
_entry.id   AF-A0A2P2MLN6-F1
#
_cell.length_a   1.000
_cell.length_b   1.000
_cell.length_c   1.000
_cell.angle_alpha   90.00
_cell.angle_beta   90.00
_cell.angle_gamma   90.00
#
_symmetry.space_group_name_H-M   'P 1'
#
loop_
_entity.id
_entity.type
_entity.pdbx_description
1 polymer ?
#
loop_
_entity_poly.entity_id
_entity_poly.type
_entity_poly.pdbx_seq_one_letter_code
_entity_poly.pdbx_strand_id
1 'polypeptide(L)' 'MELIANTLQLEGFSRIDAFLNVDSGEVLVIEVNTVPGMTPSTVLIHQSLAEQPPSYPHQFFRRLLDLASERVMQM' A
#
# COMPACT_ATOMS: atom_id res chain seq x y z
N MET A 1 8.24 3.42 6.09
CA MET A 1 7.33 3.54 4.93
C MET A 1 6.37 4.72 5.06
N GLU A 2 5.73 4.94 6.22
CA GLU A 2 4.81 6.08 6.42
C GLU A 2 5.42 7.47 6.09
N LEU A 3 6.69 7.71 6.45
CA LEU A 3 7.38 8.94 6.09
C LEU A 3 7.36 9.20 4.58
N ILE A 4 7.64 8.18 3.77
CA ILE A 4 7.64 8.28 2.30
C ILE A 4 6.22 8.58 1.79
N ALA A 5 5.21 7.87 2.31
CA ALA A 5 3.82 8.09 1.94
C ALA A 5 3.35 9.52 2.25
N ASN A 6 3.70 10.04 3.42
CA ASN A 6 3.34 11.40 3.83
C ASN A 6 4.10 12.46 3.01
N THR A 7 5.40 12.28 2.77
CA THR A 7 6.19 13.19 1.94
C THR A 7 5.68 13.28 0.51
N LEU A 8 5.20 12.17 -0.06
CA LEU A 8 4.64 12.11 -1.40
C LEU A 8 3.13 12.36 -1.45
N GLN A 9 2.50 12.65 -0.31
CA GLN A 9 1.05 12.87 -0.19
C GLN A 9 0.23 11.72 -0.83
N LEU A 10 0.65 10.48 -0.57
CA LEU A 10 -0.04 9.30 -1.07
C LEU A 10 -1.36 9.12 -0.32
N GLU A 11 -2.40 8.78 -1.07
CA GLU A 11 -3.74 8.52 -0.54
C GLU A 11 -4.27 7.20 -1.06
N GLY A 12 -5.18 6.58 -0.30
CA GLY A 12 -5.73 5.27 -0.64
C GLY A 12 -4.71 4.17 -0.46
N PHE A 13 -4.07 3.74 -1.55
CA PHE A 13 -3.09 2.65 -1.54
C PHE A 13 -1.95 2.87 -2.52
N SER A 14 -0.81 2.26 -2.22
CA SER A 14 0.36 2.26 -3.09
C SER A 14 1.25 1.05 -2.77
N ARG A 15 2.02 0.60 -3.76
CA ARG A 15 3.16 -0.30 -3.53
C ARG A 15 4.45 0.52 -3.56
N ILE A 16 5.24 0.43 -2.49
CA ILE A 16 6.56 1.08 -2.40
C ILE A 16 7.62 -0.01 -2.48
N ASP A 17 8.45 0.06 -3.51
CA ASP A 17 9.55 -0.89 -3.72
C ASP A 17 10.85 -0.24 -3.24
N ALA A 18 11.64 -0.98 -2.46
CA ALA A 18 12.85 -0.45 -1.82
C ALA A 18 13.94 -1.52 -1.65
N PHE A 19 15.20 -1.09 -1.62
CA PHE A 19 16.31 -1.89 -1.11
C PHE A 19 16.52 -1.62 0.38
N LEU A 20 16.82 -2.66 1.15
CA LEU A 20 17.23 -2.57 2.55
C LEU A 20 18.67 -3.06 2.67
N ASN A 21 19.54 -2.21 3.23
CA ASN A 21 20.83 -2.68 3.73
C ASN A 21 20.60 -3.42 5.05
N VAL A 22 20.90 -4.72 5.07
CA VAL A 22 20.64 -5.59 6.24
C VAL A 22 21.57 -5.33 7.42
N ASP A 23 22.73 -4.71 7.18
CA ASP A 23 23.71 -4.40 8.21
C ASP A 23 23.47 -3.03 8.85
N SER A 24 23.17 -2.01 8.02
CA SER A 24 22.96 -0.63 8.49
C SER A 24 21.51 -0.27 8.76
N GLY A 25 20.55 -1.03 8.21
CA GLY A 25 19.13 -0.69 8.22
C GLY A 25 18.75 0.44 7.26
N GLU A 26 19.67 0.90 6.41
CA GLU A 26 19.41 1.94 5.43
C GLU A 26 18.40 1.45 4.38
N VAL A 27 17.39 2.28 4.09
CA VAL A 27 16.36 1.99 3.09
C VAL A 27 16.52 2.95 1.92
N LEU A 28 16.72 2.40 0.72
CA LEU A 28 16.75 3.13 -0.54
C LEU A 28 15.45 2.86 -1.31
N VAL A 29 14.62 3.89 -1.48
CA VAL A 29 13.37 3.79 -2.26
C VAL A 29 13.70 3.72 -3.75
N ILE A 30 13.10 2.74 -4.45
CA ILE A 30 13.30 2.51 -5.89
C ILE A 30 12.16 3.18 -6.67
N GLU A 31 10.92 2.78 -6.36
CA GLU A 31 9.73 3.28 -7.02
C GLU A 31 8.50 3.28 -6.11
N VAL A 32 7.53 4.11 -6.47
CA VAL A 32 6.22 4.20 -5.82
C VAL A 32 5.15 4.02 -6.89
N ASN A 33 4.43 2.91 -6.80
CA ASN A 33 3.32 2.58 -7.69
C ASN A 33 2.02 3.01 -7.03
N THR A 34 1.39 4.09 -7.52
CA THR A 34 0.08 4.56 -7.03
C THR A 34 -1.09 3.73 -7.54
N VAL A 35 -0.88 2.99 -8.64
CA VAL A 35 -1.84 2.00 -9.17
C VAL A 35 -1.06 0.72 -9.51
N PRO A 36 -0.71 -0.11 -8.51
CA PRO A 36 -0.05 -1.38 -8.76
C PRO A 36 -1.01 -2.39 -9.42
N GLY A 37 -0.47 -3.48 -9.95
CA GLY A 37 -1.30 -4.55 -10.53
C GLY A 37 -2.29 -5.13 -9.51
N MET A 38 -3.48 -5.54 -9.94
CA MET A 38 -4.60 -5.95 -9.06
C MET A 38 -4.96 -7.44 -9.17
N THR A 39 -4.03 -8.26 -9.64
CA THR A 39 -4.22 -9.71 -9.80
C THR A 39 -4.03 -10.45 -8.47
N PRO A 40 -4.56 -11.69 -8.32
CA PRO A 40 -4.32 -12.50 -7.13
C PRO A 40 -2.83 -12.74 -6.82
N SER A 41 -1.98 -12.75 -7.86
CA SER A 41 -0.52 -12.92 -7.72
C SER A 41 0.23 -11.62 -7.37
N THR A 42 -0.44 -10.49 -7.23
CA THR A 42 0.22 -9.24 -6.84
C THR A 42 0.67 -9.33 -5.39
N VAL A 43 1.95 -9.03 -5.12
CA VAL A 43 2.55 -9.06 -3.77
C VAL A 43 1.75 -8.29 -2.71
N LEU A 44 1.15 -7.14 -3.06
CA LEU A 44 0.34 -6.35 -2.14
C LEU A 44 -0.88 -7.13 -1.61
N ILE A 45 -1.48 -7.99 -2.43
CA ILE A 45 -2.61 -8.84 -2.02
C ILE A 45 -2.14 -9.93 -1.06
N HIS A 46 -0.96 -10.51 -1.30
CA HIS A 46 -0.36 -11.47 -0.37
C HIS A 46 0.03 -10.82 0.97
N GLN A 47 0.54 -9.59 0.95
CA GLN A 47 0.83 -8.82 2.17
C GLN A 47 -0.45 -8.54 2.97
N SER A 48 -1.53 -8.10 2.30
CA SER A 48 -2.85 -7.91 2.93
C SER A 48 -3.36 -9.19 3.61
N LEU A 49 -3.14 -10.36 3.00
CA LEU A 49 -3.50 -11.66 3.58
C LEU A 49 -2.61 -12.09 4.76
N ALA A 50 -1.37 -11.59 4.82
CA ALA A 50 -0.43 -11.88 5.89
C ALA A 50 -0.64 -11.01 7.14
N GLU A 51 -1.46 -9.97 7.06
CA GLU A 51 -1.86 -9.13 8.18
C GLU A 51 -2.59 -9.92 9.28
N GLN A 52 -2.66 -9.35 10.48
CA GLN A 52 -3.39 -9.92 11.61
C GLN A 52 -4.42 -8.91 12.15
N PRO A 53 -5.73 -9.12 11.92
CA PRO A 53 -6.34 -10.23 11.20
C PRO A 53 -6.08 -10.18 9.67
N PRO A 54 -6.13 -11.33 8.96
CA PRO A 54 -5.98 -11.36 7.52
C PRO A 54 -7.02 -10.50 6.81
N SER A 55 -6.57 -9.61 5.93
CA SER A 55 -7.45 -8.84 5.05
C SER A 55 -7.56 -9.57 3.71
N TYR A 56 -8.68 -10.27 3.51
CA TYR A 56 -8.95 -10.98 2.27
C TYR A 56 -9.19 -10.00 1.11
N PRO A 57 -8.94 -10.40 -0.16
CA PRO A 57 -9.02 -9.48 -1.30
C PRO A 57 -10.31 -8.65 -1.38
N HIS A 58 -11.47 -9.26 -1.10
CA HIS A 58 -12.74 -8.55 -1.11
C HIS A 58 -12.83 -7.46 -0.01
N GLN A 59 -12.26 -7.71 1.16
CA GLN A 59 -12.20 -6.75 2.27
C GLN A 59 -11.22 -5.63 1.94
N PHE A 60 -10.05 -5.99 1.41
CA PHE A 60 -9.05 -5.03 0.96
C PHE A 60 -9.64 -4.07 -0.08
N PHE A 61 -10.22 -4.58 -1.17
CA PHE A 61 -10.82 -3.73 -2.20
C PHE A 61 -12.03 -2.95 -1.68
N ARG A 62 -12.85 -3.53 -0.80
CA ARG A 62 -13.94 -2.79 -0.18
C ARG A 62 -13.42 -1.59 0.61
N ARG A 63 -12.36 -1.77 1.40
CA ARG A 63 -11.75 -0.69 2.19
C ARG A 63 -11.22 0.43 1.30
N LEU A 64 -10.63 0.11 0.14
CA LEU A 64 -10.18 1.12 -0.82
C LEU A 64 -11.34 1.96 -1.37
N LEU A 65 -12.48 1.32 -1.68
CA LEU A 65 -13.68 2.02 -2.14
C LEU A 65 -14.28 2.91 -1.05
N ASP A 66 -14.25 2.46 0.20
CA ASP A 66 -14.72 3.24 1.35
C ASP A 66 -13.87 4.50 1.52
N LEU A 67 -12.53 4.36 1.50
CA LEU A 67 -11.59 5.49 1.57
C LEU A 67 -11.82 6.50 0.44
N ALA A 68 -12.01 6.02 -0.79
CA ALA A 68 -12.30 6.89 -1.93
C ALA A 68 -13.63 7.63 -1.77
N SER A 69 -14.65 6.94 -1.23
CA SER A 69 -15.98 7.53 -1.00
C SER A 69 -15.95 8.57 0.13
N GLU A 70 -15.26 8.28 1.23
CA GLU A 70 -15.03 9.20 2.35
C GLU A 70 -14.36 10.49 1.86
N ARG A 71 -13.34 10.38 1.01
CA ARG A 71 -12.67 11.54 0.40
C ARG A 71 -13.62 12.41 -0.42
N VAL A 72 -14.43 11.80 -1.29
CA VAL A 72 -15.38 12.55 -2.13
C VAL A 72 -16.42 13.28 -1.28
N MET A 73 -16.86 12.70 -0.17
CA MET A 73 -17.83 13.33 0.75
C MET A 73 -17.23 14.47 1.59
N GLN A 74 -15.91 14.53 1.74
CA GLN A 74 -15.19 15.57 2.48
C GLN A 74 -14.77 16.76 1.59
N MET A 75 -14.95 16.65 0.27
CA MET A 75 -14.74 17.73 -0.71
C MET A 75 -16.02 18.55 -0.91
#